data_AF-A0A7D9EF31-F1
#
_entry.id   AF-A0A7D9EF31-F1
#
_cell.length_a   1.000
_cell.length_b   1.000
_cell.length_c   1.000
_cell.angle_alpha   90.00
_cell.angle_beta   90.00
_cell.angle_gamma   90.00
#
_symmetry.space_group_name_H-M   'P 1'
#
loop_
_entity.id
_entity.type
_entity.pdbx_description
1 polymer ?
#
loop_
_entity_poly.entity_id
_entity_poly.type
_entity_poly.pdbx_seq_one_letter_code
_entity_poly.pdbx_strand_id
1 'polypeptide(L)'
;MSEQSDILDKFDLNKFVKTISLSSDLCLSFAKKDSVNTHDIALTIDISNEHLRSWYDLTQNGSLSKYSFVEILNAFISKHGVQLHESERINNILRKRGGDAKNKCRSLNGRLRTEYLAKVKHITVFKHEVINAAETQQLLTENNEYVKSLSEENRKLKERCEELWAAIEDLKFSKTATEQKLDSKQEDYELVLEQNKEL
;
A
#
# COMPACT_ATOMS: atom_id res chain seq x y z
N MET A 1 -14.79 -1.60 -1.11
CA MET A 1 -15.08 -0.78 -2.31
C MET A 1 -16.07 0.37 -2.05
N SER A 2 -16.35 0.77 -0.81
CA SER A 2 -17.51 1.64 -0.53
C SER A 2 -17.18 3.12 -0.30
N GLU A 3 -16.09 3.48 0.36
CA GLU A 3 -15.90 4.89 0.79
C GLU A 3 -15.41 5.85 -0.29
N GLN A 4 -14.61 5.39 -1.26
CA GLN A 4 -14.13 6.24 -2.37
C GLN A 4 -15.25 6.53 -3.40
N SER A 5 -16.18 5.59 -3.57
CA SER A 5 -17.36 5.73 -4.44
C SER A 5 -18.28 6.85 -3.92
N ASP A 6 -18.54 6.86 -2.61
CA ASP A 6 -19.49 7.79 -1.98
C ASP A 6 -19.01 9.25 -1.97
N ILE A 7 -17.70 9.49 -2.01
CA ILE A 7 -17.13 10.85 -2.08
C ILE A 7 -17.31 11.44 -3.48
N LEU A 8 -17.27 10.61 -4.52
CA LEU A 8 -17.37 11.05 -5.92
C LEU A 8 -18.82 11.32 -6.36
N ASP A 9 -19.80 10.64 -5.75
CA ASP A 9 -21.23 10.85 -6.03
C ASP A 9 -21.79 12.16 -5.46
N LYS A 10 -21.12 12.75 -4.45
CA LYS A 10 -21.52 14.05 -3.85
C LYS A 10 -21.06 15.27 -4.64
N PHE A 11 -20.01 15.14 -5.44
CA PHE A 11 -19.58 16.21 -6.34
C PHE A 11 -20.23 15.96 -7.69
N ASP A 12 -20.60 17.04 -8.38
CA ASP A 12 -21.33 17.06 -9.67
C ASP A 12 -20.50 16.48 -10.85
N LEU A 13 -19.76 15.40 -10.58
CA LEU A 13 -18.91 14.60 -11.45
C LEU A 13 -19.71 13.82 -12.49
N ASN A 14 -21.02 13.67 -12.29
CA ASN A 14 -21.93 13.13 -13.31
C ASN A 14 -21.94 13.97 -14.60
N LYS A 15 -21.58 15.26 -14.53
CA LYS A 15 -21.41 16.11 -15.72
C LYS A 15 -20.13 15.80 -16.51
N PHE A 16 -19.18 15.11 -15.89
CA PHE A 16 -17.85 14.78 -16.43
C PHE A 16 -17.76 13.34 -16.98
N VAL A 17 -18.84 12.56 -16.93
CA VAL A 17 -18.87 11.13 -17.31
C VAL A 17 -18.68 10.89 -18.83
N LYS A 18 -18.59 11.94 -19.65
CA LYS A 18 -18.29 11.80 -21.08
C LYS A 18 -16.89 12.33 -21.39
N THR A 19 -16.05 11.42 -21.88
CA THR A 19 -14.72 11.61 -22.53
C THR A 19 -13.48 11.36 -21.67
N ILE A 20 -13.49 10.28 -20.87
CA ILE A 20 -12.26 9.51 -20.64
C ILE A 20 -12.44 8.20 -21.41
N SER A 21 -11.70 8.05 -22.51
CA SER A 21 -11.65 6.83 -23.30
C SER A 21 -10.37 6.07 -23.01
N LEU A 22 -10.50 4.76 -22.90
CA LEU A 22 -9.37 3.84 -22.91
C LEU A 22 -9.28 3.27 -24.32
N SER A 23 -8.11 3.38 -24.94
CA SER A 23 -7.84 2.74 -26.22
C SER A 23 -6.73 1.71 -26.05
N SER A 24 -7.05 0.46 -26.38
CA SER A 24 -6.07 -0.59 -26.65
C SER A 24 -5.46 -0.44 -28.04
N ASP A 25 -6.24 0.04 -29.01
CA ASP A 25 -5.91 -0.01 -30.44
C ASP A 25 -4.96 1.09 -30.90
N LEU A 26 -4.90 2.22 -30.16
CA LEU A 26 -3.98 3.34 -30.45
C LEU A 26 -2.55 3.12 -29.94
N CYS A 27 -2.26 2.00 -29.26
CA CYS A 27 -0.92 1.68 -28.76
C CYS A 27 0.14 1.57 -29.89
N LEU A 28 -0.28 1.33 -31.14
CA LEU A 28 0.62 1.14 -32.27
C LEU A 28 0.99 2.43 -33.01
N SER A 29 0.15 3.48 -33.00
CA SER A 29 0.38 4.68 -33.82
C SER A 29 1.27 5.74 -33.17
N PHE A 30 1.36 5.77 -31.83
CA PHE A 30 2.08 6.82 -31.09
C PHE A 30 3.54 6.47 -30.74
N ALA A 31 3.91 5.19 -30.74
CA ALA A 31 5.28 4.75 -30.47
C ALA A 31 6.29 5.09 -31.58
N LYS A 32 5.85 5.69 -32.69
CA LYS A 32 6.77 6.21 -33.71
C LYS A 32 7.49 7.50 -33.29
N LYS A 33 7.03 8.20 -32.25
CA LYS A 33 7.63 9.49 -31.83
C LYS A 33 8.52 9.43 -30.59
N ASP A 34 8.26 8.49 -29.69
CA ASP A 34 9.09 8.25 -28.52
C ASP A 34 9.69 6.86 -28.66
N SER A 35 11.00 6.73 -28.51
CA SER A 35 11.79 5.50 -28.59
C SER A 35 11.46 4.52 -27.44
N VAL A 36 10.21 4.10 -27.37
CA VAL A 36 9.65 3.26 -26.32
C VAL A 36 9.18 1.96 -26.96
N ASN A 37 9.61 0.85 -26.41
CA ASN A 37 9.23 -0.47 -26.91
C ASN A 37 7.71 -0.63 -26.78
N THR A 38 7.02 -0.80 -27.91
CA THR A 38 5.55 -0.92 -27.97
C THR A 38 5.00 -2.06 -27.11
N HIS A 39 5.83 -3.05 -26.80
CA HIS A 39 5.48 -4.20 -25.97
C HIS A 39 5.29 -3.86 -24.48
N ASP A 40 5.78 -2.72 -24.01
CA ASP A 40 5.72 -2.33 -22.60
C ASP A 40 4.50 -1.46 -22.26
N ILE A 41 3.78 -0.99 -23.28
CA ILE A 41 2.58 -0.16 -23.13
C ILE A 41 1.40 -1.08 -22.82
N ALA A 42 0.66 -0.77 -21.75
CA ALA A 42 -0.57 -1.47 -21.40
C ALA A 42 -1.79 -0.83 -22.07
N LEU A 43 -1.88 0.50 -21.97
CA LEU A 43 -3.04 1.26 -22.44
C LEU A 43 -2.69 2.73 -22.60
N THR A 44 -3.52 3.43 -23.36
CA THR A 44 -3.50 4.88 -23.44
C THR A 44 -4.79 5.44 -22.85
N ILE A 45 -4.64 6.44 -21.97
CA ILE A 45 -5.76 7.15 -21.34
C ILE A 45 -5.92 8.51 -22.01
N ASP A 46 -7.13 8.75 -22.49
CA ASP A 46 -7.52 10.00 -23.12
C ASP A 46 -8.18 10.92 -22.09
N ILE A 47 -7.62 12.11 -21.89
CA ILE A 47 -8.13 13.07 -20.91
C ILE A 47 -8.20 14.45 -21.55
N SER A 48 -9.37 15.10 -21.52
CA SER A 48 -9.48 16.47 -22.05
C SER A 48 -8.76 17.49 -21.18
N ASN A 49 -8.32 18.60 -21.79
CA ASN A 49 -7.72 19.72 -21.06
C ASN A 49 -8.67 20.31 -20.00
N GLU A 50 -9.99 20.17 -20.20
CA GLU A 50 -11.00 20.56 -19.21
C GLU A 50 -10.87 19.77 -17.90
N HIS A 51 -10.74 18.45 -17.98
CA HIS A 51 -10.56 17.59 -16.80
C HIS A 51 -9.20 17.85 -16.13
N LEU A 52 -8.12 17.90 -16.92
CA LEU A 52 -6.77 18.16 -16.40
C LEU A 52 -6.69 19.50 -15.66
N ARG A 53 -7.30 20.55 -16.21
CA ARG A 53 -7.37 21.86 -15.57
C ARG A 53 -8.21 21.79 -14.28
N SER A 54 -9.36 21.15 -14.33
CA SER A 54 -10.26 21.03 -13.17
C SER A 54 -9.60 20.28 -12.02
N TRP A 55 -8.94 19.14 -12.29
CA TRP A 55 -8.18 18.39 -11.29
C TRP A 55 -7.04 19.21 -10.70
N TYR A 56 -6.33 19.98 -11.52
CA TYR A 56 -5.27 20.87 -11.04
C TYR A 56 -5.81 21.98 -10.14
N ASP A 57 -6.92 22.62 -10.52
CA ASP A 57 -7.56 23.64 -9.71
C ASP A 57 -8.07 23.07 -8.36
N LEU A 58 -8.66 21.86 -8.37
CA LEU A 58 -9.18 21.19 -7.18
C LEU A 58 -8.09 20.64 -6.24
N THR A 59 -6.95 20.22 -6.77
CA THR A 59 -5.80 19.73 -5.97
C THR A 59 -4.97 20.86 -5.40
N GLN A 60 -4.74 21.95 -6.15
CA GLN A 60 -3.91 23.06 -5.65
C GLN A 60 -4.67 24.01 -4.74
N ASN A 61 -5.96 24.26 -5.02
CA ASN A 61 -6.72 25.33 -4.38
C ASN A 61 -8.08 24.85 -3.82
N GLY A 62 -8.33 23.55 -3.76
CA GLY A 62 -9.65 23.00 -3.47
C GLY A 62 -9.63 21.76 -2.58
N SER A 63 -10.77 21.07 -2.58
CA SER A 63 -11.08 19.95 -1.67
C SER A 63 -10.27 18.68 -1.94
N LEU A 64 -9.52 18.59 -3.03
CA LEU A 64 -8.75 17.40 -3.40
C LEU A 64 -7.25 17.51 -3.08
N SER A 65 -6.83 18.48 -2.27
CA SER A 65 -5.41 18.70 -1.94
C SER A 65 -4.70 17.55 -1.23
N LYS A 66 -5.46 16.59 -0.68
CA LYS A 66 -4.94 15.40 -0.02
C LYS A 66 -4.72 14.22 -0.97
N TYR A 67 -5.26 14.28 -2.19
CA TYR A 67 -5.21 13.16 -3.13
C TYR A 67 -4.17 13.38 -4.22
N SER A 68 -3.50 12.30 -4.62
CA SER A 68 -2.60 12.28 -5.76
C SER A 68 -3.41 12.42 -7.07
N PHE A 69 -2.77 12.88 -8.15
CA PHE A 69 -3.45 12.88 -9.45
C PHE A 69 -3.73 11.46 -9.97
N VAL A 70 -2.96 10.46 -9.51
CA VAL A 70 -3.19 9.05 -9.85
C VAL A 70 -4.42 8.52 -9.11
N GLU A 71 -4.62 8.86 -7.84
CA GLU A 71 -5.83 8.51 -7.09
C GLU A 71 -7.08 9.12 -7.73
N ILE A 72 -7.00 10.39 -8.13
CA ILE A 72 -8.07 11.05 -8.87
C ILE A 72 -8.31 10.32 -10.19
N LEU A 73 -7.27 9.98 -10.95
CA LEU A 73 -7.41 9.26 -12.20
C LEU A 73 -8.06 7.87 -12.01
N ASN A 74 -7.59 7.12 -11.01
CA ASN A 74 -8.12 5.80 -10.63
C ASN A 74 -9.62 5.86 -10.35
N ALA A 75 -10.12 6.91 -9.69
CA ALA A 75 -11.55 7.10 -9.47
C ALA A 75 -12.39 7.12 -10.75
N PHE A 76 -11.84 7.61 -11.88
CA PHE A 76 -12.53 7.62 -13.17
C PHE A 76 -12.35 6.32 -13.96
N ILE A 77 -11.13 5.78 -13.98
CA ILE A 77 -10.81 4.60 -14.81
C ILE A 77 -11.20 3.27 -14.15
N SER A 78 -11.42 3.24 -12.82
CA SER A 78 -11.90 2.05 -12.10
C SER A 78 -13.21 1.51 -12.66
N LYS A 79 -14.06 2.39 -13.23
CA LYS A 79 -15.33 2.00 -13.89
C LYS A 79 -15.10 1.10 -15.11
N HIS A 80 -13.90 1.11 -15.67
CA HIS A 80 -13.51 0.28 -16.80
C HIS A 80 -12.71 -0.96 -16.40
N GLY A 81 -12.64 -1.28 -15.10
CA GLY A 81 -11.91 -2.45 -14.59
C GLY A 81 -10.39 -2.29 -14.63
N VAL A 82 -9.88 -1.06 -14.70
CA VAL A 82 -8.45 -0.74 -14.70
C VAL A 82 -8.12 0.05 -13.45
N GLN A 83 -7.03 -0.32 -12.78
CA GLN A 83 -6.47 0.42 -11.65
C GLN A 83 -4.97 0.57 -11.85
N LEU A 84 -4.42 1.73 -11.49
CA LEU A 84 -3.00 2.04 -11.61
C LEU A 84 -2.32 2.03 -10.25
N HIS A 85 -1.06 1.57 -10.22
CA HIS A 85 -0.17 1.79 -9.10
C HIS A 85 0.10 3.29 -8.94
N GLU A 86 0.37 3.73 -7.70
CA GLU A 86 0.84 5.09 -7.46
C GLU A 86 2.19 5.29 -8.18
N SER A 87 2.16 6.03 -9.28
CA SER A 87 3.31 6.27 -10.16
C SER A 87 3.65 7.74 -10.15
N GLU A 88 4.82 8.07 -9.60
CA GLU A 88 5.33 9.45 -9.59
C GLU A 88 5.43 10.03 -11.01
N ARG A 89 5.76 9.19 -12.00
CA ARG A 89 5.81 9.56 -13.41
C ARG A 89 4.44 10.05 -13.90
N ILE A 90 3.39 9.25 -13.72
CA ILE A 90 2.04 9.61 -14.15
C ILE A 90 1.55 10.84 -13.38
N ASN A 91 1.79 10.88 -12.07
CA ASN A 91 1.43 11.99 -11.20
C ASN A 91 2.05 13.31 -11.67
N ASN A 92 3.35 13.30 -11.99
CA ASN A 92 4.07 14.47 -12.51
C ASN A 92 3.58 14.88 -13.91
N ILE A 93 3.28 13.93 -14.80
CA ILE A 93 2.71 14.21 -16.13
C ILE A 93 1.35 14.90 -15.98
N LEU A 94 0.47 14.36 -15.14
CA LEU A 94 -0.87 14.91 -14.90
C LEU A 94 -0.78 16.31 -14.28
N ARG A 95 0.05 16.48 -13.25
CA ARG A 95 0.28 17.78 -12.60
C ARG A 95 0.78 18.83 -13.59
N LYS A 96 1.80 18.50 -14.37
CA LYS A 96 2.37 19.43 -15.37
C LYS A 96 1.34 19.80 -16.43
N ARG A 97 0.66 18.80 -17.02
CA ARG A 97 -0.35 19.04 -18.07
C ARG A 97 -1.55 19.82 -17.54
N GLY A 98 -1.98 19.57 -16.30
CA GLY A 98 -3.03 20.35 -15.63
C GLY A 98 -2.62 21.80 -15.39
N GLY A 99 -1.38 22.04 -14.94
CA GLY A 99 -0.81 23.38 -14.79
C GLY A 99 -0.71 24.12 -16.13
N ASP A 100 -0.24 23.45 -17.18
CA ASP A 100 -0.16 23.99 -18.54
C ASP A 100 -1.55 24.36 -19.06
N ALA A 101 -2.55 23.49 -18.86
CA ALA A 101 -3.93 23.75 -19.25
C ALA A 101 -4.52 24.96 -18.53
N LYS A 102 -4.27 25.10 -17.22
CA LYS A 102 -4.67 26.28 -16.42
C LYS A 102 -4.02 27.55 -16.96
N ASN A 103 -2.71 27.54 -17.16
CA ASN A 103 -1.96 28.70 -17.63
C ASN A 103 -2.41 29.12 -19.04
N LYS A 104 -2.60 28.16 -19.94
CA LYS A 104 -3.05 28.46 -21.31
C LYS A 104 -4.48 29.01 -21.32
N CYS A 105 -5.38 28.49 -20.48
CA CYS A 105 -6.75 29.00 -20.37
C CYS A 105 -6.83 30.44 -19.87
N ARG A 106 -5.86 30.93 -19.09
CA ARG A 106 -5.83 32.34 -18.63
C ARG A 106 -5.66 33.35 -19.77
N SER A 107 -5.03 32.92 -20.87
CA SER A 107 -4.75 33.77 -22.04
C SER A 107 -5.74 33.58 -23.19
N LEU A 108 -6.69 32.64 -23.05
CA LEU A 108 -7.66 32.32 -24.08
C LEU A 108 -9.07 32.70 -23.62
N ASN A 109 -9.86 33.30 -24.51
CA ASN A 109 -11.25 33.69 -24.24
C ASN A 109 -12.20 33.19 -25.34
N GLY A 110 -13.50 33.14 -25.02
CA GLY A 110 -14.56 32.79 -25.96
C GLY A 110 -14.37 31.43 -26.65
N ARG A 111 -14.53 31.43 -27.97
CA ARG A 111 -14.46 30.22 -28.81
C ARG A 111 -13.13 29.48 -28.70
N LEU A 112 -12.01 30.21 -28.73
CA LEU A 112 -10.67 29.61 -28.66
C LEU A 112 -10.41 28.88 -27.34
N ARG A 113 -10.96 29.39 -26.24
CA ARG A 113 -10.88 28.73 -24.94
C ARG A 113 -11.67 27.42 -24.94
N THR A 114 -12.88 27.45 -25.50
CA THR A 114 -13.76 26.28 -25.59
C THR A 114 -13.13 25.18 -26.45
N GLU A 115 -12.61 25.54 -27.63
CA GLU A 115 -11.89 24.61 -28.51
C GLU A 115 -10.64 24.04 -27.84
N TYR A 116 -9.90 24.83 -27.06
CA TYR A 116 -8.73 24.35 -26.33
C TYR A 116 -9.09 23.38 -25.20
N LEU A 117 -10.15 23.67 -24.44
CA LEU A 117 -10.62 22.81 -23.34
C LEU A 117 -11.11 21.44 -23.85
N ALA A 118 -11.73 21.41 -25.03
CA ALA A 118 -12.17 20.19 -25.69
C ALA A 118 -11.03 19.30 -26.23
N LYS A 119 -9.80 19.83 -26.37
CA LYS A 119 -8.67 19.01 -26.86
C LYS A 119 -8.33 17.90 -25.88
N VAL A 120 -8.19 16.69 -26.43
CA VAL A 120 -7.82 15.47 -25.70
C VAL A 120 -6.30 15.34 -25.63
N LYS A 121 -5.82 14.89 -24.46
CA LYS A 121 -4.43 14.54 -24.19
C LYS A 121 -4.33 13.05 -23.94
N HIS A 122 -3.38 12.42 -24.62
CA HIS A 122 -3.10 11.00 -24.51
C HIS A 122 -2.01 10.76 -23.47
N ILE A 123 -2.28 9.90 -22.48
CA ILE A 123 -1.32 9.50 -21.45
C ILE A 123 -1.05 8.01 -21.62
N THR A 124 0.17 7.70 -21.98
CA THR A 124 0.65 6.31 -22.10
C THR A 124 0.91 5.74 -20.72
N VAL A 125 0.33 4.57 -20.45
CA VAL A 125 0.52 3.80 -19.21
C VAL A 125 1.24 2.49 -19.56
N PHE A 126 2.27 2.18 -18.78
CA PHE A 126 3.05 0.96 -18.95
C PHE A 126 2.45 -0.22 -18.16
N LYS A 127 2.77 -1.45 -18.58
CA LYS A 127 2.28 -2.68 -17.95
C LYS A 127 2.57 -2.76 -16.45
N HIS A 128 3.76 -2.35 -16.03
CA HIS A 128 4.16 -2.35 -14.61
C HIS A 128 3.46 -1.25 -13.79
N GLU A 129 2.75 -0.31 -14.42
CA GLU A 129 2.00 0.74 -13.74
C GLU A 129 0.52 0.37 -13.55
N VAL A 130 0.07 -0.75 -14.14
CA VAL A 130 -1.29 -1.26 -13.99
C VAL A 130 -1.31 -2.33 -12.92
N ILE A 131 -2.27 -2.24 -12.01
CA ILE A 131 -2.51 -3.27 -11.01
C ILE A 131 -3.19 -4.45 -11.70
N ASN A 132 -2.49 -5.59 -11.74
CA ASN A 132 -3.11 -6.84 -12.11
C ASN A 132 -3.89 -7.39 -10.90
N ALA A 133 -5.22 -7.28 -10.95
CA ALA A 133 -6.09 -7.71 -9.87
C ALA A 133 -5.94 -9.20 -9.54
N ALA A 134 -5.63 -10.05 -10.54
CA ALA A 134 -5.42 -11.48 -10.34
C ALA A 134 -4.11 -11.76 -9.56
N GLU A 135 -3.01 -11.13 -9.98
CA GLU A 135 -1.71 -11.27 -9.30
C GLU A 135 -1.75 -10.69 -7.88
N THR A 136 -2.45 -9.56 -7.70
CA THR A 136 -2.61 -8.93 -6.38
C THR A 136 -3.43 -9.82 -5.44
N GLN A 137 -4.50 -10.43 -5.92
CA GLN A 137 -5.32 -11.35 -5.13
C GLN A 137 -4.56 -12.63 -4.76
N GLN A 138 -3.71 -13.12 -5.66
CA GLN A 138 -2.86 -14.27 -5.40
C GLN A 138 -1.83 -13.95 -4.31
N LEU A 139 -1.08 -12.84 -4.45
CA LEU A 139 -0.13 -12.38 -3.44
C LEU A 139 -0.79 -12.14 -2.08
N LEU A 140 -2.01 -11.58 -2.07
CA LEU A 140 -2.79 -11.40 -0.83
C LEU A 140 -3.09 -12.75 -0.16
N THR A 141 -3.44 -13.76 -0.95
CA THR A 141 -3.76 -15.10 -0.45
C THR A 141 -2.51 -15.76 0.13
N GLU A 142 -1.39 -15.73 -0.60
CA GLU A 142 -0.09 -16.27 -0.15
C GLU A 142 0.38 -15.58 1.15
N ASN A 143 0.24 -14.25 1.23
CA ASN A 143 0.64 -13.50 2.41
C ASN A 143 -0.26 -13.80 3.63
N ASN A 144 -1.56 -13.99 3.41
CA ASN A 144 -2.48 -14.40 4.48
C ASN A 144 -2.16 -15.80 5.01
N GLU A 145 -1.79 -16.74 4.14
CA GLU A 145 -1.35 -18.08 4.55
C GLU A 145 -0.04 -18.01 5.35
N TYR A 146 0.92 -17.18 4.90
CA TYR A 146 2.17 -16.96 5.60
C TYR A 146 1.97 -16.35 7.00
N VAL A 147 1.10 -15.34 7.13
CA VAL A 147 0.75 -14.74 8.43
C VAL A 147 0.11 -15.76 9.36
N LYS A 148 -0.78 -16.63 8.86
CA LYS A 148 -1.37 -17.71 9.66
C LYS A 148 -0.29 -18.68 10.17
N SER A 149 0.65 -19.07 9.30
CA SER A 149 1.77 -19.93 9.68
C SER A 149 2.62 -19.30 10.79
N LEU A 150 3.00 -18.02 10.63
CA LEU A 150 3.77 -17.28 11.63
C LEU A 150 3.01 -17.10 12.95
N SER A 151 1.69 -16.93 12.90
CA SER A 151 0.86 -16.82 14.10
C SER A 151 0.85 -18.14 14.88
N GLU A 152 0.76 -19.27 14.18
CA GLU A 152 0.77 -20.59 14.80
C GLU A 152 2.16 -20.94 15.37
N GLU A 153 3.23 -20.59 14.67
CA GLU A 153 4.60 -20.76 15.16
C GLU A 153 4.86 -19.90 16.41
N ASN A 154 4.40 -18.64 16.42
CA ASN A 154 4.46 -17.79 17.61
C ASN A 154 3.67 -18.36 18.78
N ARG A 155 2.50 -18.97 18.54
CA ARG A 155 1.71 -19.63 19.59
C ARG A 155 2.51 -20.77 20.22
N LYS A 156 3.08 -21.66 19.40
CA LYS A 156 3.91 -22.78 19.86
C LYS A 156 5.14 -22.30 20.63
N LEU A 157 5.81 -21.25 20.17
CA LEU A 157 6.94 -20.64 20.85
C LEU A 157 6.55 -20.09 22.24
N LYS A 158 5.39 -19.44 22.35
CA LYS A 158 4.87 -18.95 23.64
C LYS A 158 4.60 -20.09 24.60
N GLU A 159 3.89 -21.13 24.15
CA GLU A 159 3.62 -22.33 24.96
C GLU A 159 4.92 -22.98 25.43
N ARG A 160 5.91 -23.09 24.55
CA ARG A 160 7.22 -23.64 24.91
C ARG A 160 7.97 -22.77 25.91
N CYS A 161 7.88 -21.45 25.79
CA CYS A 161 8.46 -20.53 26.77
C CYS A 161 7.80 -20.69 28.14
N GLU A 162 6.48 -20.82 28.21
CA GLU A 162 5.74 -21.03 29.45
C GLU A 162 6.13 -22.37 30.12
N GLU A 163 6.25 -23.45 29.35
CA GLU A 163 6.74 -24.75 29.85
C GLU A 163 8.15 -24.65 30.44
N LEU A 164 9.06 -23.97 29.73
CA LEU A 164 10.44 -23.79 30.19
C LEU A 164 10.51 -22.93 31.45
N TRP A 165 9.67 -21.89 31.56
CA TRP A 165 9.58 -21.09 32.77
C TRP A 165 9.11 -21.91 33.97
N ALA A 166 8.08 -22.74 33.82
CA ALA A 166 7.62 -23.63 34.88
C ALA A 166 8.72 -24.61 35.32
N ALA A 167 9.44 -25.22 34.36
CA ALA A 167 10.54 -26.13 34.68
C ALA A 167 11.70 -25.42 35.41
N ILE A 168 12.01 -24.17 35.07
CA ILE A 168 13.01 -23.36 35.79
C ILE A 168 12.56 -23.09 37.23
N GLU A 169 11.28 -22.78 37.44
CA GLU A 169 10.70 -22.56 38.77
C GLU A 169 10.83 -23.82 39.65
N ASP A 170 10.47 -24.98 39.10
CA ASP A 170 10.58 -26.28 39.77
C ASP A 170 12.03 -26.62 40.13
N LEU A 171 12.95 -26.40 39.19
CA LEU A 171 14.38 -26.63 39.42
C LEU A 171 14.94 -25.69 40.51
N LYS A 172 14.52 -24.43 40.54
CA LYS A 172 14.90 -23.49 41.61
C LYS A 172 14.40 -23.97 42.97
N PHE A 173 13.15 -24.42 43.05
CA PHE A 173 12.59 -24.96 44.29
C PHE A 173 13.36 -26.21 44.74
N SER A 174 13.58 -27.17 43.84
CA SER A 174 14.36 -28.38 44.13
C SER A 174 15.79 -28.06 44.57
N LYS A 175 16.43 -27.07 43.96
CA LYS A 175 17.77 -26.60 44.34
C LYS A 175 17.77 -26.09 45.79
N THR A 176 16.86 -25.18 46.12
CA THR A 176 16.77 -24.62 47.49
C THR A 176 16.50 -25.68 48.55
N ALA A 177 15.62 -26.65 48.25
CA ALA A 177 15.34 -27.76 49.16
C ALA A 177 16.55 -28.68 49.35
N THR A 178 17.39 -28.84 48.31
CA THR A 178 18.60 -29.66 48.38
C THR A 178 19.71 -28.93 49.15
N GLU A 179 19.87 -27.62 48.95
CA GLU A 179 20.78 -26.77 49.73
C GLU A 179 20.44 -26.81 51.22
N GLN A 180 19.17 -26.63 51.59
CA GLN A 180 18.73 -26.73 53.00
C GLN A 180 19.01 -28.10 53.63
N LYS A 181 18.81 -29.18 52.88
CA LYS A 181 19.13 -30.54 53.35
C LYS A 181 20.63 -30.74 53.53
N LEU A 182 21.43 -30.15 52.65
CA LEU A 182 22.89 -30.24 52.73
C LEU A 182 23.40 -29.49 53.97
N ASP A 183 22.91 -28.28 54.21
CA ASP A 183 23.28 -27.47 55.38
C ASP A 183 22.95 -28.22 56.69
N SER A 184 21.73 -28.76 56.82
CA SER A 184 21.33 -29.57 57.98
C SER A 184 22.21 -30.81 58.16
N LYS A 185 22.63 -31.47 57.07
CA LYS A 185 23.54 -32.63 57.15
C LYS A 185 24.96 -32.25 57.54
N GLN A 186 25.42 -31.05 57.17
CA GLN A 186 26.71 -30.53 57.65
C GLN A 186 26.66 -30.24 59.14
N GLU A 187 25.59 -29.60 59.63
CA GLU A 187 25.39 -29.38 61.07
C GLU A 187 25.35 -30.69 61.86
N ASP A 188 24.60 -31.69 61.38
CA ASP A 188 24.56 -33.04 61.99
C ASP A 188 25.98 -33.65 62.08
N TYR A 189 26.77 -33.52 61.01
CA TYR A 189 28.11 -34.08 60.94
C TYR A 189 29.10 -33.36 61.87
N GLU A 190 29.03 -32.04 61.96
CA GLU A 190 29.82 -31.24 62.89
C GLU A 190 29.52 -31.62 64.35
N LEU A 191 28.24 -31.84 64.68
CA LEU A 191 27.83 -32.29 66.01
C LEU A 191 28.46 -33.65 66.37
N VAL A 192 28.42 -34.61 65.45
CA VAL A 192 29.03 -35.93 65.64
C VAL A 192 30.54 -35.85 65.79
N LEU A 193 31.20 -34.98 65.01
CA LEU A 193 32.64 -34.73 65.15
C LEU A 193 32.99 -34.19 66.53
N GLU A 194 32.20 -33.25 67.06
CA GLU A 194 32.44 -32.68 68.39
C GLU A 194 32.23 -33.72 69.49
N GLN A 195 31.16 -34.51 69.42
CA GLN A 195 30.91 -35.63 70.35
C GLN A 195 32.04 -36.66 70.35
N ASN A 196 32.61 -36.96 69.18
CA ASN A 196 33.73 -37.89 69.07
C ASN A 196 35.05 -37.35 69.64
N LYS A 197 35.21 -36.02 69.82
CA LYS A 197 36.39 -35.44 70.48
C LYS A 197 36.33 -35.52 72.01
N GLU A 198 35.13 -35.66 72.56
CA GLU A 198 34.88 -35.75 74.02
C GLU A 198 35.02 -37.19 74.55
N LEU A 199 35.14 -38.18 73.67
CA LEU A 199 35.35 -39.61 73.95
C LEU A 199 36.84 -39.99 73.92
#